data_AF-A0A654IG70-F1
#
_entry.id   AF-A0A654IG70-F1
#
_cell.length_a   1.000
_cell.length_b   1.000
_cell.length_c   1.000
_cell.angle_alpha   90.00
_cell.angle_beta   90.00
_cell.angle_gamma   90.00
#
_symmetry.space_group_name_H-M   'P 1'
#
loop_
_entity.id
_entity.type
_entity.pdbx_description
1 polymer ?
#
loop_
_entity_poly.entity_id
_entity_poly.type
_entity_poly.pdbx_seq_one_letter_code
_entity_poly.pdbx_strand_id
1 'polypeptide(L)'
;MKRNNKKLLIHISIFFGILPFVILPSLLITSKNKQDDYVFKPVSGFNINISVDDVKSSQTKEMINVLLGTSFKNNLAELDKFSKSQTEEKSTKELFKKAKELTKAYKDKQDQTNLKNLFDFYSTNWLFLINNISKFEYKPLDFWKLNPENKHSKEFLNKTKKENLPKNNFKFQDNYFNKYTLGEESKHGSNNVYYLRKDKLIFRLLVSKNDTKVIIDKIILFNESEHNTISLDLISNILHAIIHKDEVHATFEKEIVGEYNLPLLGIFVLGENNEKE
;
A
#
# COMPACT_ATOMS: atom_id res chain seq x y z
N MET A 1 27.53 -63.62 36.51
CA MET A 1 26.13 -63.27 36.15
C MET A 1 25.85 -61.79 36.49
N LYS A 2 25.67 -60.98 35.44
CA LYS A 2 25.13 -59.61 35.35
C LYS A 2 24.99 -58.77 36.64
N ARG A 3 25.93 -57.87 36.95
CA ARG A 3 25.68 -56.77 37.91
C ARG A 3 26.46 -55.46 37.76
N ASN A 4 27.12 -55.18 36.63
CA ASN A 4 27.88 -53.91 36.47
C ASN A 4 27.37 -52.92 35.41
N ASN A 5 26.39 -53.27 34.56
CA ASN A 5 25.94 -52.36 33.48
C ASN A 5 24.73 -51.48 33.84
N LYS A 6 24.02 -51.72 34.95
CA LYS A 6 22.82 -50.93 35.29
C LYS A 6 23.16 -49.53 35.84
N LYS A 7 24.25 -49.38 36.61
CA LYS A 7 24.63 -48.07 37.17
C LYS A 7 25.13 -47.11 36.08
N LEU A 8 25.87 -47.63 35.09
CA LEU A 8 26.37 -46.84 33.95
C LEU A 8 25.23 -46.34 33.05
N LEU A 9 24.26 -47.20 32.75
CA LEU A 9 23.08 -46.84 31.95
C LEU A 9 22.21 -45.77 32.64
N ILE A 10 22.03 -45.84 33.96
CA ILE A 10 21.27 -44.83 34.72
C ILE A 10 21.99 -43.47 34.67
N HIS A 11 23.32 -43.42 34.76
CA HIS A 11 24.06 -42.15 34.69
C HIS A 11 24.00 -41.52 33.30
N ILE A 12 24.05 -42.32 32.23
CA ILE A 12 23.93 -41.83 30.84
C ILE A 12 22.50 -41.31 30.57
N SER A 13 21.47 -41.99 31.08
CA SER A 13 20.06 -41.54 30.92
C SER A 13 19.76 -40.24 31.67
N ILE A 14 20.34 -40.03 32.87
CA ILE A 14 20.18 -38.77 33.61
C ILE A 14 20.92 -37.63 32.88
N PHE A 15 22.10 -37.90 32.30
CA PHE A 15 22.86 -36.90 31.55
C PHE A 15 22.13 -36.44 30.27
N PHE A 16 21.47 -37.37 29.55
CA PHE A 16 20.63 -37.03 28.39
C PHE A 16 19.29 -36.36 28.76
N GLY A 17 18.74 -36.64 29.94
CA GLY A 17 17.50 -36.00 30.41
C GLY A 17 17.67 -34.54 30.83
N ILE A 18 18.85 -34.14 31.30
CA ILE A 18 19.14 -32.77 31.77
C ILE A 18 19.72 -31.89 30.64
N LEU A 19 20.32 -32.50 29.61
CA LEU A 19 20.90 -31.81 28.46
C LEU A 19 19.98 -30.75 27.81
N PRO A 20 18.67 -31.01 27.56
CA PRO A 20 17.81 -30.00 26.95
C PRO A 20 17.55 -28.79 27.87
N PHE A 21 17.55 -28.97 29.20
CA PHE A 21 17.28 -27.88 30.15
C PHE A 21 18.47 -26.94 30.38
N VAL A 22 19.70 -27.36 30.06
CA VAL A 22 20.90 -26.51 30.16
C VAL A 22 21.19 -25.81 28.83
N ILE A 23 20.91 -26.45 27.70
CA ILE A 23 21.21 -25.90 26.37
C ILE A 23 20.15 -24.88 25.92
N LEU A 24 18.85 -25.11 26.21
CA LEU A 24 17.76 -24.21 25.78
C LEU A 24 17.85 -22.79 26.37
N PRO A 25 18.18 -22.57 27.65
CA PRO A 25 18.38 -21.22 28.19
C PRO A 25 19.60 -20.52 27.58
N SER A 26 20.67 -21.26 27.26
CA SER A 26 21.88 -20.68 26.66
C SER A 26 21.66 -20.19 25.22
N LEU A 27 20.83 -20.89 24.44
CA LEU A 27 20.42 -20.47 23.09
C LEU A 27 19.44 -19.29 23.09
N LEU A 28 18.62 -19.15 24.15
CA LEU A 28 17.67 -18.04 24.31
C LEU A 28 18.30 -16.77 24.92
N ILE A 29 19.47 -16.88 25.58
CA ILE A 29 20.21 -15.72 26.12
C ILE A 29 21.16 -15.12 25.08
N THR A 30 21.57 -15.87 24.05
CA THR A 30 22.40 -15.34 22.94
C THR A 30 21.60 -14.61 21.86
N SER A 31 20.26 -14.65 21.87
CA SER A 31 19.43 -13.97 20.85
C SER A 31 18.95 -12.56 21.23
N LYS A 32 19.41 -12.01 22.36
CA LYS A 32 18.98 -10.69 22.85
C LYS A 32 20.00 -9.56 22.68
N ASN A 33 20.96 -9.68 21.77
CA ASN A 33 21.83 -8.57 21.43
C ASN A 33 21.91 -8.33 19.93
N LYS A 34 21.48 -7.11 19.57
CA LYS A 34 21.67 -6.35 18.33
C LYS A 34 20.85 -6.85 17.14
N GLN A 35 19.95 -5.97 16.68
CA GLN A 35 19.63 -5.84 15.27
C GLN A 35 20.96 -5.76 14.51
N ASP A 36 21.42 -6.90 14.01
CA ASP A 36 22.36 -6.90 12.92
C ASP A 36 21.55 -6.50 11.69
N ASP A 37 21.75 -5.26 11.22
CA ASP A 37 21.45 -4.90 9.86
C ASP A 37 21.98 -6.02 8.97
N TYR A 38 21.13 -6.59 8.11
CA TYR A 38 21.57 -7.52 7.07
C TYR A 38 22.46 -6.76 6.08
N VAL A 39 23.72 -6.52 6.46
CA VAL A 39 24.76 -6.08 5.54
C VAL A 39 25.15 -7.33 4.77
N PHE A 40 24.58 -7.48 3.57
CA PHE A 40 25.21 -8.28 2.53
C PHE A 40 26.69 -7.86 2.48
N LYS A 41 27.61 -8.75 2.87
CA LYS A 41 29.03 -8.57 2.61
C LYS A 41 29.27 -9.06 1.19
N PRO A 42 29.38 -8.17 0.18
CA PRO A 42 29.75 -8.60 -1.16
C PRO A 42 31.16 -9.22 -1.14
N VAL A 43 31.41 -10.08 -2.13
CA VAL A 43 32.74 -10.66 -2.40
C VAL A 43 33.79 -9.53 -2.40
N SER A 44 34.92 -9.74 -1.72
CA SER A 44 35.95 -8.72 -1.56
C SER A 44 36.37 -8.15 -2.92
N GLY A 45 36.12 -6.86 -3.13
CA GLY A 45 36.39 -6.16 -4.40
C GLY A 45 35.20 -5.40 -4.97
N PHE A 46 33.96 -5.67 -4.52
CA PHE A 46 32.76 -4.95 -4.97
C PHE A 46 32.01 -4.35 -3.78
N ASN A 47 32.30 -3.11 -3.37
CA ASN A 47 31.42 -2.41 -2.41
C ASN A 47 30.15 -1.94 -3.13
N ILE A 48 29.12 -2.79 -3.16
CA ILE A 48 27.78 -2.42 -3.62
C ILE A 48 27.04 -1.84 -2.41
N ASN A 49 27.08 -0.52 -2.24
CA ASN A 49 26.31 0.19 -1.22
C ASN A 49 24.98 0.64 -1.85
N ILE A 50 23.98 -0.24 -1.85
CA ILE A 50 22.63 0.11 -2.31
C ILE A 50 21.90 0.75 -1.14
N SER A 51 21.48 2.02 -1.28
CA SER A 51 20.68 2.68 -0.26
C SER A 51 19.23 2.17 -0.29
N VAL A 52 18.51 2.31 0.83
CA VAL A 52 17.07 1.98 0.89
C VAL A 52 16.26 2.82 -0.11
N ASP A 53 16.68 4.05 -0.35
CA ASP A 53 16.03 4.95 -1.30
C ASP A 53 16.24 4.49 -2.75
N ASP A 54 17.41 3.93 -3.07
CA ASP A 54 17.66 3.32 -4.38
C ASP A 54 16.72 2.14 -4.65
N VAL A 55 16.47 1.30 -3.63
CA VAL A 55 15.54 0.17 -3.73
C VAL A 55 14.11 0.67 -3.98
N LYS A 56 13.63 1.61 -3.17
CA LYS A 56 12.28 2.18 -3.31
C LYS A 56 12.09 2.91 -4.64
N SER A 57 13.10 3.66 -5.09
CA SER A 57 13.13 4.32 -6.39
C SER A 57 13.04 3.31 -7.54
N SER A 58 13.85 2.25 -7.49
CA SER A 58 13.82 1.18 -8.49
C SER A 58 12.47 0.47 -8.53
N GLN A 59 11.89 0.13 -7.37
CA GLN A 59 10.56 -0.49 -7.27
C GLN A 59 9.47 0.43 -7.84
N THR A 60 9.54 1.73 -7.55
CA THR A 60 8.59 2.72 -8.10
C THR A 60 8.69 2.81 -9.61
N LYS A 61 9.92 2.81 -10.15
CA LYS A 61 10.15 2.84 -11.61
C LYS A 61 9.63 1.57 -12.28
N GLU A 62 9.88 0.40 -11.68
CA GLU A 62 9.36 -0.87 -12.18
C GLU A 62 7.82 -0.88 -12.21
N MET A 63 7.19 -0.46 -11.10
CA MET A 63 5.74 -0.31 -10.99
C MET A 63 5.18 0.60 -12.10
N ILE A 64 5.78 1.78 -12.31
CA ILE A 64 5.36 2.72 -13.35
C ILE A 64 5.47 2.07 -14.74
N ASN A 65 6.58 1.38 -15.02
CA ASN A 65 6.79 0.71 -16.30
C ASN A 65 5.74 -0.37 -16.55
N VAL A 66 5.36 -1.15 -15.53
CA VAL A 66 4.29 -2.15 -15.63
C VAL A 66 2.94 -1.49 -15.94
N LEU A 67 2.61 -0.38 -15.27
CA LEU A 67 1.39 0.37 -15.53
C LEU A 67 1.37 0.93 -16.96
N LEU A 68 2.45 1.59 -17.40
CA LEU A 68 2.58 2.10 -18.76
C LEU A 68 2.47 0.99 -19.81
N GLY A 69 3.20 -0.13 -19.61
CA GLY A 69 3.14 -1.28 -20.50
C GLY A 69 1.76 -1.91 -20.55
N THR A 70 1.03 -1.94 -19.43
CA THR A 70 -0.34 -2.47 -19.39
C THR A 70 -1.34 -1.54 -20.08
N SER A 71 -1.25 -0.24 -19.84
CA SER A 71 -2.16 0.77 -20.40
C SER A 71 -1.98 0.93 -21.92
N PHE A 72 -0.73 1.06 -22.39
CA PHE A 72 -0.44 1.38 -23.79
C PHE A 72 -0.10 0.16 -24.64
N LYS A 73 0.19 -0.99 -24.02
CA LYS A 73 0.56 -2.24 -24.71
C LYS A 73 1.70 -1.99 -25.71
N ASN A 74 1.41 -2.12 -27.01
CA ASN A 74 2.37 -1.94 -28.09
C ASN A 74 2.30 -0.53 -28.74
N ASN A 75 1.42 0.37 -28.26
CA ASN A 75 1.29 1.72 -28.82
C ASN A 75 2.37 2.67 -28.25
N LEU A 76 3.60 2.49 -28.74
CA LEU A 76 4.76 3.26 -28.28
C LEU A 76 4.63 4.77 -28.54
N ALA A 77 3.96 5.17 -29.62
CA ALA A 77 3.77 6.58 -29.95
C ALA A 77 2.83 7.28 -28.96
N GLU A 78 1.72 6.63 -28.59
CA GLU A 78 0.80 7.17 -27.59
C GLU A 78 1.42 7.16 -26.19
N LEU A 79 2.20 6.13 -25.85
CA LEU A 79 2.96 6.06 -24.60
C LEU A 79 3.96 7.22 -24.48
N ASP A 80 4.74 7.49 -25.52
CA ASP A 80 5.72 8.59 -25.53
C ASP A 80 5.01 9.93 -25.36
N LYS A 81 3.94 10.17 -26.13
CA LYS A 81 3.13 11.39 -26.03
C LYS A 81 2.55 11.57 -24.62
N PHE A 82 1.98 10.52 -24.04
CA PHE A 82 1.39 10.53 -22.70
C PHE A 82 2.46 10.78 -21.62
N SER A 83 3.60 10.11 -21.71
CA SER A 83 4.68 10.24 -20.73
C SER A 83 5.22 11.67 -20.74
N LYS A 84 5.47 12.24 -21.93
CA LYS A 84 5.92 13.63 -22.09
C LYS A 84 4.90 14.63 -21.57
N SER A 85 3.60 14.42 -21.82
CA SER A 85 2.56 15.32 -21.32
C SER A 85 2.44 15.35 -19.80
N GLN A 86 3.11 14.45 -19.07
CA GLN A 86 3.06 14.42 -17.60
C GLN A 86 4.42 14.62 -16.90
N THR A 87 5.52 14.46 -17.64
CA THR A 87 6.88 14.48 -17.07
C THR A 87 7.78 15.57 -17.63
N GLU A 88 7.47 16.16 -18.80
CA GLU A 88 8.23 17.31 -19.30
C GLU A 88 7.96 18.54 -18.44
N GLU A 89 9.00 19.32 -18.15
CA GLU A 89 8.96 20.45 -17.23
C GLU A 89 7.80 21.42 -17.50
N LYS A 90 7.60 21.82 -18.75
CA LYS A 90 6.51 22.72 -19.14
C LYS A 90 5.14 22.11 -18.85
N SER A 91 4.95 20.84 -19.21
CA SER A 91 3.68 20.12 -19.00
C SER A 91 3.41 19.93 -17.50
N THR A 92 4.43 19.53 -16.74
CA THR A 92 4.33 19.35 -15.29
C THR A 92 3.97 20.66 -14.58
N LYS A 93 4.52 21.81 -15.00
CA LYS A 93 4.13 23.13 -14.45
C LYS A 93 2.64 23.45 -14.68
N GLU A 94 2.14 23.20 -15.88
CA GLU A 94 0.71 23.40 -16.19
C GLU A 94 -0.19 22.44 -15.39
N LEU A 95 0.25 21.19 -15.19
CA LEU A 95 -0.48 20.22 -14.36
C LEU A 95 -0.52 20.64 -12.89
N PHE A 96 0.58 21.17 -12.33
CA PHE A 96 0.57 21.74 -10.97
C PHE A 96 -0.38 22.94 -10.86
N LYS A 97 -0.36 23.86 -11.84
CA LYS A 97 -1.30 24.98 -11.89
C LYS A 97 -2.75 24.47 -11.92
N LYS A 98 -3.04 23.44 -12.71
CA LYS A 98 -4.39 22.86 -12.78
C LYS A 98 -4.79 22.19 -11.47
N ALA A 99 -3.87 21.45 -10.85
CA ALA A 99 -4.10 20.82 -9.55
C ALA A 99 -4.39 21.85 -8.45
N LYS A 100 -3.69 22.99 -8.47
CA LYS A 100 -3.92 24.13 -7.57
C LYS A 100 -5.30 24.75 -7.76
N GLU A 101 -5.70 25.01 -9.00
CA GLU A 101 -7.05 25.52 -9.32
C GLU A 101 -8.15 24.59 -8.80
N LEU A 102 -8.03 23.28 -9.08
CA LEU A 102 -9.00 22.27 -8.65
C LEU A 102 -9.02 22.10 -7.13
N THR A 103 -7.85 22.11 -6.49
CA THR A 103 -7.71 22.05 -5.04
C THR A 103 -8.42 23.25 -4.39
N LYS A 104 -8.19 24.47 -4.91
CA LYS A 104 -8.85 25.67 -4.41
C LYS A 104 -10.37 25.58 -4.56
N ALA A 105 -10.86 25.23 -5.75
CA ALA A 105 -12.29 25.07 -6.00
C ALA A 105 -12.94 24.06 -5.04
N TYR A 106 -12.27 22.93 -4.78
CA TYR A 106 -12.74 21.94 -3.82
C TYR A 106 -12.68 22.42 -2.37
N LYS A 107 -11.62 23.14 -1.96
CA LYS A 107 -11.53 23.73 -0.61
C LYS A 107 -12.62 24.78 -0.38
N ASP A 108 -12.90 25.61 -1.38
CA ASP A 108 -13.95 26.64 -1.35
C ASP A 108 -15.35 26.00 -1.29
N LYS A 109 -15.58 24.92 -2.05
CA LYS A 109 -16.85 24.18 -2.08
C LYS A 109 -16.62 22.67 -2.15
N GLN A 110 -16.74 22.01 -1.00
CA GLN A 110 -16.53 20.56 -0.84
C GLN A 110 -17.76 19.77 -1.29
N ASP A 111 -18.12 19.87 -2.57
CA ASP A 111 -19.22 19.12 -3.18
C ASP A 111 -18.75 17.96 -4.07
N GLN A 112 -19.69 17.11 -4.48
CA GLN A 112 -19.41 15.93 -5.31
C GLN A 112 -18.85 16.31 -6.69
N THR A 113 -19.21 17.47 -7.25
CA THR A 113 -18.74 17.91 -8.56
C THR A 113 -17.25 18.24 -8.49
N ASN A 114 -16.83 19.04 -7.51
CA ASN A 114 -15.42 19.38 -7.33
C ASN A 114 -14.57 18.16 -6.94
N LEU A 115 -15.13 17.26 -6.11
CA LEU A 115 -14.47 16.00 -5.79
C LEU A 115 -14.27 15.13 -7.04
N LYS A 116 -15.30 15.00 -7.89
CA LYS A 116 -15.21 14.26 -9.15
C LYS A 116 -14.19 14.87 -10.09
N ASN A 117 -14.14 16.19 -10.20
CA ASN A 117 -13.17 16.89 -11.03
C ASN A 117 -11.72 16.59 -10.61
N LEU A 118 -11.44 16.50 -9.30
CA LEU A 118 -10.14 16.08 -8.78
C LEU A 118 -9.82 14.62 -9.17
N PHE A 119 -10.75 13.68 -8.92
CA PHE A 119 -10.55 12.28 -9.29
C PHE A 119 -10.35 12.07 -10.79
N ASP A 120 -11.12 12.76 -11.64
CA ASP A 120 -10.99 12.68 -13.10
C ASP A 120 -9.64 13.26 -13.57
N PHE A 121 -9.23 14.39 -12.99
CA PHE A 121 -7.93 15.00 -13.25
C PHE A 121 -6.80 14.05 -12.89
N TYR A 122 -6.83 13.45 -11.70
CA TYR A 122 -5.80 12.51 -11.27
C TYR A 122 -5.83 11.18 -12.02
N SER A 123 -6.99 10.70 -12.43
CA SER A 123 -7.12 9.49 -13.26
C SER A 123 -6.51 9.70 -14.64
N THR A 124 -6.73 10.88 -15.23
CA THR A 124 -6.12 11.26 -16.51
C THR A 124 -4.61 11.48 -16.36
N ASN A 125 -4.21 12.11 -15.26
CA ASN A 125 -2.84 12.54 -15.00
C ASN A 125 -2.15 11.71 -13.90
N TRP A 126 -2.35 10.39 -13.94
CA TRP A 126 -1.94 9.49 -12.87
C TRP A 126 -0.41 9.41 -12.73
N LEU A 127 0.33 9.48 -13.83
CA LEU A 127 1.79 9.43 -13.82
C LEU A 127 2.36 10.69 -13.15
N PHE A 128 1.78 11.84 -13.45
CA PHE A 128 2.08 13.10 -12.78
C PHE A 128 1.81 13.00 -11.27
N LEU A 129 0.64 12.48 -10.86
CA LEU A 129 0.33 12.34 -9.43
C LEU A 129 1.32 11.41 -8.71
N ILE A 130 1.60 10.23 -9.27
CA ILE A 130 2.52 9.24 -8.67
C ILE A 130 3.92 9.84 -8.52
N ASN A 131 4.44 10.47 -9.58
CA ASN A 131 5.79 11.05 -9.57
C ASN A 131 5.96 12.25 -8.62
N ASN A 132 4.85 12.85 -8.18
CA ASN A 132 4.86 14.08 -7.39
C ASN A 132 4.06 13.97 -6.09
N ILE A 133 3.75 12.77 -5.61
CA ILE A 133 2.84 12.55 -4.48
C ILE A 133 3.28 13.27 -3.18
N SER A 134 4.58 13.48 -2.96
CA SER A 134 5.10 14.28 -1.83
C SER A 134 4.66 15.74 -1.84
N LYS A 135 4.22 16.26 -2.98
CA LYS A 135 3.70 17.62 -3.14
C LYS A 135 2.22 17.74 -2.76
N PHE A 136 1.54 16.60 -2.60
CA PHE A 136 0.14 16.53 -2.25
C PHE A 136 -0.05 16.12 -0.79
N GLU A 137 -1.21 16.48 -0.26
CA GLU A 137 -1.68 16.05 1.04
C GLU A 137 -2.92 15.18 0.86
N TYR A 138 -3.00 14.08 1.58
CA TYR A 138 -4.17 13.23 1.61
C TYR A 138 -5.19 13.82 2.60
N LYS A 139 -6.39 14.14 2.10
CA LYS A 139 -7.52 14.61 2.89
C LYS A 139 -8.52 13.46 3.10
N PRO A 140 -8.78 13.04 4.35
CA PRO A 140 -9.83 12.06 4.64
C PRO A 140 -11.22 12.56 4.24
N LEU A 141 -12.06 11.66 3.72
CA LEU A 141 -13.43 11.94 3.28
C LEU A 141 -14.47 11.12 4.02
N ASP A 142 -14.22 9.82 4.22
CA ASP A 142 -15.09 8.91 4.97
C ASP A 142 -14.28 7.67 5.40
N PHE A 143 -14.83 6.87 6.31
CA PHE A 143 -14.34 5.52 6.57
C PHE A 143 -14.69 4.58 5.41
N TRP A 144 -13.79 3.67 5.07
CA TRP A 144 -14.01 2.71 4.00
C TRP A 144 -15.05 1.67 4.41
N LYS A 145 -16.17 1.65 3.67
CA LYS A 145 -17.24 0.67 3.76
C LYS A 145 -17.39 -0.04 2.41
N LEU A 146 -17.77 -1.31 2.42
CA LEU A 146 -18.15 -2.05 1.23
C LEU A 146 -19.60 -1.71 0.86
N ASN A 147 -19.87 -1.75 -0.44
CA ASN A 147 -21.23 -1.63 -0.97
C ASN A 147 -21.87 -3.02 -1.11
N PRO A 148 -23.18 -3.15 -0.83
CA PRO A 148 -24.05 -2.12 -0.25
C PRO A 148 -23.86 -2.00 1.27
N GLU A 149 -23.79 -0.76 1.79
CA GLU A 149 -23.41 -0.50 3.19
C GLU A 149 -24.32 -1.17 4.23
N ASN A 150 -25.59 -1.43 3.89
CA ASN A 150 -26.56 -2.05 4.79
C ASN A 150 -26.28 -3.54 5.08
N LYS A 151 -25.32 -4.17 4.37
CA LYS A 151 -24.87 -5.54 4.66
C LYS A 151 -23.80 -5.62 5.74
N HIS A 152 -23.26 -4.48 6.19
CA HIS A 152 -22.33 -4.44 7.31
C HIS A 152 -23.01 -4.69 8.67
N SER A 153 -22.23 -5.15 9.64
CA SER A 153 -22.71 -5.31 11.01
C SER A 153 -23.08 -3.97 11.64
N LYS A 154 -24.08 -4.00 12.54
CA LYS A 154 -24.46 -2.81 13.32
C LYS A 154 -23.31 -2.30 14.17
N GLU A 155 -22.45 -3.19 14.66
CA GLU A 155 -21.28 -2.84 15.46
C GLU A 155 -20.30 -2.00 14.65
N PHE A 156 -19.91 -2.46 13.45
CA PHE A 156 -19.03 -1.73 12.55
C PHE A 156 -19.61 -0.37 12.14
N LEU A 157 -20.89 -0.34 11.74
CA LEU A 157 -21.57 0.91 11.37
C LEU A 157 -21.66 1.89 12.55
N ASN A 158 -21.82 1.41 13.78
CA ASN A 158 -21.81 2.27 14.96
C ASN A 158 -20.40 2.75 15.30
N LYS A 159 -19.36 1.93 15.10
CA LYS A 159 -17.96 2.33 15.29
C LYS A 159 -17.59 3.50 14.36
N THR A 160 -17.89 3.36 13.06
CA THR A 160 -17.61 4.43 12.07
C THR A 160 -18.37 5.73 12.30
N LYS A 161 -19.55 5.70 12.96
CA LYS A 161 -20.31 6.90 13.35
C LYS A 161 -19.80 7.60 14.60
N LYS A 162 -19.18 6.85 15.51
CA LYS A 162 -18.64 7.38 16.78
C LYS A 162 -17.26 8.01 16.57
N GLU A 163 -16.48 7.46 15.65
CA GLU A 163 -15.16 7.97 15.33
C GLU A 163 -15.25 9.23 14.49
N ASN A 164 -14.44 10.23 14.83
CA ASN A 164 -14.32 11.45 14.04
C ASN A 164 -13.23 11.26 12.98
N LEU A 165 -13.50 11.73 11.76
CA LEU A 165 -12.45 11.80 10.75
C LEU A 165 -11.30 12.70 11.25
N PRO A 166 -10.03 12.35 10.95
CA PRO A 166 -8.90 13.21 11.29
C PRO A 166 -9.08 14.61 10.70
N LYS A 167 -8.88 15.64 11.53
CA LYS A 167 -9.02 17.05 11.10
C LYS A 167 -7.89 17.51 10.18
N ASN A 168 -6.72 16.90 10.31
CA ASN A 168 -5.52 17.28 9.57
C ASN A 168 -5.35 16.38 8.35
N ASN A 169 -4.81 16.96 7.27
CA ASN A 169 -4.38 16.18 6.12
C ASN A 169 -3.07 15.45 6.43
N PHE A 170 -2.83 14.37 5.68
CA PHE A 170 -1.63 13.55 5.80
C PHE A 170 -0.62 13.93 4.72
N LYS A 171 0.64 14.10 5.11
CA LYS A 171 1.74 14.50 4.22
C LYS A 171 2.64 13.30 3.93
N PHE A 172 3.26 13.30 2.75
CA PHE A 172 4.21 12.27 2.33
C PHE A 172 5.60 12.89 2.18
N GLN A 173 6.62 12.20 2.68
CA GLN A 173 8.00 12.71 2.69
C GLN A 173 8.71 12.53 1.35
N ASP A 174 8.33 11.51 0.58
CA ASP A 174 8.95 11.15 -0.69
C ASP A 174 7.91 10.71 -1.72
N ASN A 175 8.34 10.49 -2.97
CA ASN A 175 7.48 10.07 -4.07
C ASN A 175 7.42 8.55 -4.29
N TYR A 176 8.08 7.77 -3.44
CA TYR A 176 8.29 6.35 -3.69
C TYR A 176 7.15 5.48 -3.19
N PHE A 177 6.90 4.40 -3.93
CA PHE A 177 5.98 3.32 -3.62
C PHE A 177 6.79 2.07 -3.28
N ASN A 178 6.32 1.31 -2.28
CA ASN A 178 7.05 0.17 -1.72
C ASN A 178 6.63 -1.16 -2.33
N LYS A 179 5.43 -1.25 -2.90
CA LYS A 179 4.89 -2.49 -3.47
C LYS A 179 3.78 -2.19 -4.46
N TYR A 180 3.63 -3.03 -5.47
CA TYR A 180 2.44 -3.11 -6.29
C TYR A 180 2.02 -4.57 -6.47
N THR A 181 0.74 -4.82 -6.73
CA THR A 181 0.24 -6.15 -7.11
C THR A 181 -0.91 -6.03 -8.12
N LEU A 182 -1.03 -7.02 -9.00
CA LEU A 182 -2.20 -7.19 -9.85
C LEU A 182 -3.26 -7.94 -9.03
N GLY A 183 -4.42 -7.34 -8.87
CA GLY A 183 -5.51 -7.91 -8.10
C GLY A 183 -6.17 -9.09 -8.78
N GLU A 184 -6.65 -10.05 -7.99
CA GLU A 184 -7.40 -11.22 -8.40
C GLU A 184 -8.69 -10.86 -9.15
N GLU A 185 -9.30 -9.70 -8.85
CA GLU A 185 -10.48 -9.21 -9.57
C GLU A 185 -10.22 -8.95 -11.06
N SER A 186 -8.95 -8.75 -11.43
CA SER A 186 -8.53 -8.61 -12.83
C SER A 186 -8.92 -9.82 -13.68
N LYS A 187 -9.15 -11.00 -13.10
CA LYS A 187 -9.53 -12.21 -13.84
C LYS A 187 -10.96 -12.16 -14.39
N HIS A 188 -11.87 -11.41 -13.75
CA HIS A 188 -13.29 -11.42 -14.10
C HIS A 188 -13.80 -10.09 -14.69
N GLY A 189 -13.01 -9.02 -14.61
CA GLY A 189 -13.41 -7.69 -15.09
C GLY A 189 -12.90 -7.34 -16.50
N SER A 190 -13.46 -6.25 -17.04
CA SER A 190 -12.96 -5.54 -18.24
C SER A 190 -11.71 -4.71 -17.98
N ASN A 191 -11.30 -4.59 -16.72
CA ASN A 191 -10.12 -3.84 -16.28
C ASN A 191 -9.12 -4.77 -15.58
N ASN A 192 -7.84 -4.45 -15.69
CA ASN A 192 -6.81 -4.90 -14.77
C ASN A 192 -6.87 -4.01 -13.52
N VAL A 193 -7.03 -4.62 -12.35
CA VAL A 193 -7.08 -3.93 -11.06
C VAL A 193 -5.69 -3.94 -10.45
N TYR A 194 -5.06 -2.78 -10.32
CA TYR A 194 -3.75 -2.67 -9.68
C TYR A 194 -3.89 -2.05 -8.29
N TYR A 195 -3.16 -2.60 -7.34
CA TYR A 195 -2.99 -2.00 -6.02
C TYR A 195 -1.56 -1.50 -5.90
N LEU A 196 -1.39 -0.22 -5.59
CA LEU A 196 -0.08 0.40 -5.35
C LEU A 196 0.00 0.84 -3.89
N ARG A 197 1.05 0.42 -3.18
CA ARG A 197 1.24 0.74 -1.76
C ARG A 197 2.36 1.75 -1.57
N LYS A 198 2.05 2.80 -0.83
CA LYS A 198 3.02 3.73 -0.24
C LYS A 198 2.82 3.74 1.27
N ASP A 199 3.73 3.13 2.02
CA ASP A 199 3.61 2.97 3.46
C ASP A 199 2.25 2.33 3.85
N LYS A 200 1.40 3.06 4.59
CA LYS A 200 0.04 2.65 4.97
C LYS A 200 -1.06 3.10 3.99
N LEU A 201 -0.68 3.73 2.88
CA LEU A 201 -1.58 4.22 1.84
C LEU A 201 -1.63 3.23 0.68
N ILE A 202 -2.83 3.01 0.12
CA ILE A 202 -3.07 2.17 -1.03
C ILE A 202 -3.85 2.93 -2.09
N PHE A 203 -3.34 2.91 -3.32
CA PHE A 203 -4.08 3.29 -4.52
C PHE A 203 -4.67 2.04 -5.15
N ARG A 204 -5.98 2.05 -5.41
CA ARG A 204 -6.62 1.06 -6.26
C ARG A 204 -6.89 1.69 -7.62
N LEU A 205 -6.23 1.16 -8.66
CA LEU A 205 -6.34 1.62 -10.04
C LEU A 205 -7.07 0.59 -10.89
N LEU A 206 -7.90 1.06 -11.81
CA LEU A 206 -8.52 0.27 -12.86
C LEU A 206 -7.90 0.67 -14.20
N VAL A 207 -7.15 -0.24 -14.80
CA VAL A 207 -6.55 -0.05 -16.13
C VAL A 207 -7.38 -0.82 -17.15
N SER A 208 -7.92 -0.13 -18.15
CA SER A 208 -8.75 -0.77 -19.17
C SER A 208 -7.98 -1.86 -19.90
N LYS A 209 -8.62 -3.01 -20.13
CA LYS A 209 -8.05 -4.05 -20.99
C LYS A 209 -8.26 -3.73 -22.48
N ASN A 210 -9.14 -2.80 -22.82
CA ASN A 210 -9.55 -2.53 -24.19
C ASN A 210 -8.98 -1.24 -24.76
N ASP A 211 -8.64 -0.28 -23.91
CA ASP A 211 -8.13 1.04 -24.28
C ASP A 211 -7.03 1.49 -23.29
N THR A 212 -6.54 2.73 -23.46
CA THR A 212 -5.43 3.29 -22.66
C THR A 212 -5.87 3.94 -21.34
N LYS A 213 -7.17 3.88 -21.01
CA LYS A 213 -7.74 4.58 -19.86
C LYS A 213 -7.32 3.94 -18.54
N VAL A 214 -6.95 4.81 -17.61
CA VAL A 214 -6.71 4.48 -16.21
C VAL A 214 -7.69 5.27 -15.35
N ILE A 215 -8.24 4.63 -14.32
CA ILE A 215 -9.14 5.24 -13.35
C ILE A 215 -8.58 4.97 -11.95
N ILE A 216 -8.44 6.03 -11.15
CA ILE A 216 -8.22 5.88 -9.71
C ILE A 216 -9.58 5.57 -9.09
N ASP A 217 -9.79 4.31 -8.69
CA ASP A 217 -11.05 3.87 -8.08
C ASP A 217 -11.14 4.34 -6.62
N LYS A 218 -10.08 4.09 -5.85
CA LYS A 218 -10.02 4.44 -4.42
C LYS A 218 -8.60 4.79 -4.00
N ILE A 219 -8.51 5.68 -3.02
CA ILE A 219 -7.28 5.97 -2.28
C ILE A 219 -7.59 5.70 -0.81
N ILE A 220 -6.94 4.68 -0.24
CA ILE A 220 -7.25 4.11 1.06
C ILE A 220 -6.07 4.32 2.00
N LEU A 221 -6.29 4.93 3.17
CA LEU A 221 -5.25 5.14 4.18
C LEU A 221 -5.57 4.35 5.44
N PHE A 222 -4.62 3.51 5.87
CA PHE A 222 -4.71 2.73 7.11
C PHE A 222 -3.97 3.44 8.25
N ASN A 223 -4.35 4.68 8.55
CA ASN A 223 -3.59 5.52 9.48
C ASN A 223 -3.50 4.92 10.90
N GLU A 224 -4.58 4.33 11.38
CA GLU A 224 -4.69 3.78 12.74
C GLU A 224 -4.17 2.36 12.87
N SER A 225 -3.70 1.74 11.78
CA SER A 225 -3.11 0.41 11.83
C SER A 225 -1.83 0.42 12.65
N GLU A 226 -1.66 -0.52 13.56
CA GLU A 226 -0.37 -0.73 14.25
C GLU A 226 0.68 -1.31 13.30
N HIS A 227 0.24 -1.97 12.23
CA HIS A 227 1.12 -2.50 11.20
C HIS A 227 1.61 -1.39 10.27
N ASN A 228 2.94 -1.31 10.10
CA ASN A 228 3.57 -0.40 9.14
C ASN A 228 3.38 -0.82 7.68
N THR A 229 2.94 -2.06 7.44
CA THR A 229 2.73 -2.62 6.11
C THR A 229 1.36 -3.25 6.00
N ILE A 230 0.62 -2.87 4.96
CA ILE A 230 -0.70 -3.43 4.66
C ILE A 230 -0.57 -4.50 3.56
N SER A 231 -1.22 -5.65 3.73
CA SER A 231 -1.21 -6.73 2.75
C SER A 231 -2.12 -6.41 1.56
N LEU A 232 -1.51 -6.18 0.38
CA LEU A 232 -2.26 -5.95 -0.86
C LEU A 232 -3.03 -7.19 -1.31
N ASP A 233 -2.44 -8.37 -1.10
CA ASP A 233 -3.01 -9.64 -1.55
C ASP A 233 -4.27 -9.98 -0.73
N LEU A 234 -4.25 -9.68 0.59
CA LEU A 234 -5.44 -9.81 1.44
C LEU A 234 -6.58 -8.91 0.97
N ILE A 235 -6.29 -7.63 0.72
CA ILE A 235 -7.29 -6.67 0.22
C ILE A 235 -7.87 -7.14 -1.10
N SER A 236 -7.03 -7.54 -2.04
CA SER A 236 -7.49 -8.02 -3.35
C SER A 236 -8.35 -9.28 -3.22
N ASN A 237 -7.96 -10.26 -2.39
CA ASN A 237 -8.73 -11.48 -2.19
C ASN A 237 -10.12 -11.21 -1.60
N ILE A 238 -10.22 -10.31 -0.62
CA ILE A 238 -11.50 -9.93 0.00
C ILE A 238 -12.37 -9.20 -1.03
N LEU A 239 -11.81 -8.27 -1.81
CA LEU A 239 -12.57 -7.55 -2.84
C LEU A 239 -12.96 -8.45 -4.01
N HIS A 240 -12.14 -9.44 -4.36
CA HIS A 240 -12.49 -10.48 -5.32
C HIS A 240 -13.66 -11.34 -4.82
N ALA A 241 -13.70 -11.65 -3.53
CA ALA A 241 -14.78 -12.43 -2.93
C ALA A 241 -16.15 -11.73 -3.03
N ILE A 242 -16.20 -10.39 -3.18
CA ILE A 242 -17.45 -9.66 -3.44
C ILE A 242 -18.15 -10.17 -4.71
N ILE A 243 -17.38 -10.63 -5.70
CA ILE A 243 -17.90 -11.12 -6.98
C ILE A 243 -18.63 -12.48 -6.77
N HIS A 244 -18.29 -13.23 -5.72
CA HIS A 244 -18.63 -14.66 -5.62
C HIS A 244 -19.45 -15.07 -4.38
N LYS A 245 -19.59 -14.24 -3.33
CA LYS A 245 -20.14 -14.71 -2.02
C LYS A 245 -20.91 -13.67 -1.19
N ASP A 246 -21.82 -14.17 -0.33
CA ASP A 246 -22.65 -13.35 0.58
C ASP A 246 -21.95 -12.89 1.88
N GLU A 247 -20.87 -13.54 2.32
CA GLU A 247 -20.22 -13.27 3.61
C GLU A 247 -19.13 -12.18 3.58
N VAL A 248 -18.90 -11.57 2.42
CA VAL A 248 -17.74 -10.69 2.21
C VAL A 248 -17.67 -9.48 3.17
N HIS A 249 -18.81 -8.99 3.64
CA HIS A 249 -18.87 -7.87 4.59
C HIS A 249 -18.32 -8.27 5.96
N ALA A 250 -18.66 -9.47 6.44
CA ALA A 250 -18.14 -10.00 7.70
C ALA A 250 -16.64 -10.30 7.59
N THR A 251 -16.19 -10.85 6.45
CA THR A 251 -14.75 -11.06 6.19
C THR A 251 -13.99 -9.74 6.14
N PHE A 252 -14.52 -8.72 5.48
CA PHE A 252 -13.92 -7.38 5.47
C PHE A 252 -13.80 -6.79 6.88
N GLU A 253 -14.88 -6.83 7.66
CA GLU A 253 -14.86 -6.32 9.04
C GLU A 253 -13.86 -7.07 9.92
N LYS A 254 -13.77 -8.39 9.76
CA LYS A 254 -12.82 -9.21 10.54
C LYS A 254 -11.37 -9.00 10.10
N GLU A 255 -11.08 -9.11 8.82
CA GLU A 255 -9.71 -9.24 8.30
C GLU A 255 -9.10 -7.91 7.85
N ILE A 256 -9.92 -6.93 7.48
CA ILE A 256 -9.42 -5.57 7.17
C ILE A 256 -9.54 -4.69 8.40
N VAL A 257 -10.75 -4.57 8.97
CA VAL A 257 -10.99 -3.65 10.09
C VAL A 257 -10.45 -4.21 11.40
N GLY A 258 -10.54 -5.52 11.63
CA GLY A 258 -9.98 -6.16 12.82
C GLY A 258 -8.45 -6.09 12.87
N GLU A 259 -7.78 -6.27 11.74
CA GLU A 259 -6.30 -6.30 11.67
C GLU A 259 -5.69 -4.90 11.52
N TYR A 260 -6.28 -4.03 10.70
CA TYR A 260 -5.67 -2.73 10.36
C TYR A 260 -6.45 -1.52 10.90
N ASN A 261 -7.44 -1.77 11.75
CA ASN A 261 -8.39 -0.77 12.26
C ASN A 261 -9.16 -0.07 11.11
N LEU A 262 -9.82 1.06 11.38
CA LEU A 262 -10.70 1.72 10.42
C LEU A 262 -9.92 2.37 9.27
N PRO A 263 -10.04 1.88 8.03
CA PRO A 263 -9.40 2.50 6.88
C PRO A 263 -10.17 3.77 6.48
N LEU A 264 -9.44 4.77 6.00
CA LEU A 264 -10.00 6.01 5.48
C LEU A 264 -10.03 5.98 3.96
N LEU A 265 -11.10 6.46 3.36
CA LEU A 265 -11.16 6.89 1.97
C LEU A 265 -10.83 8.38 1.91
N GLY A 266 -10.11 8.80 0.88
CA GLY A 266 -9.71 10.18 0.75
C GLY A 266 -9.36 10.61 -0.66
N ILE A 267 -8.92 11.86 -0.76
CA ILE A 267 -8.50 12.50 -2.00
C ILE A 267 -7.21 13.29 -1.77
N PHE A 268 -6.46 13.52 -2.84
CA PHE A 268 -5.31 14.43 -2.78
C PHE A 268 -5.71 15.87 -3.03
N VAL A 269 -5.20 16.75 -2.19
CA VAL A 269 -5.19 18.19 -2.38
C VAL A 269 -3.75 18.66 -2.48
N LEU A 270 -3.47 19.70 -3.26
CA LEU A 270 -2.12 20.27 -3.30
C LEU A 270 -1.75 20.82 -1.91
N GLY A 271 -0.55 20.51 -1.42
CA GLY A 271 -0.11 20.94 -0.10
C GLY A 271 0.13 22.44 -0.04
N GLU A 272 -0.17 23.05 1.12
CA GLU A 272 -0.17 24.52 1.29
C GLU A 272 1.17 25.18 0.93
N ASN A 273 2.30 24.48 1.15
CA ASN A 273 3.63 24.98 0.81
C ASN A 273 3.86 25.03 -0.71
N ASN A 274 3.20 24.17 -1.48
CA ASN A 274 3.30 24.11 -2.94
C ASN A 274 2.22 24.96 -3.63
N GLU A 275 1.30 25.57 -2.87
CA GLU A 275 0.32 26.54 -3.37
C GLU A 275 0.90 27.95 -3.51
N LYS A 276 2.13 28.21 -3.05
CA LYS A 276 2.80 29.52 -3.15
C LYS A 276 3.85 29.61 -4.25
N GLU A 277 4.26 28.46 -4.79
CA GLU A 277 5.01 28.35 -6.05
C GLU A 277 4.06 28.48 -7.26
#